data_AF-A0A355RA22-F1
#
_entry.id   AF-A0A355RA22-F1
#
_cell.length_a   1.000
_cell.length_b   1.000
_cell.length_c   1.000
_cell.angle_alpha   90.00
_cell.angle_beta   90.00
_cell.angle_gamma   90.00
#
_symmetry.space_group_name_H-M   'P 1'
#
loop_
_entity.id
_entity.type
_entity.pdbx_description
1 polymer ?
#
loop_
_entity_poly.entity_id
_entity_poly.type
_entity_poly.pdbx_seq_one_letter_code
_entity_poly.pdbx_strand_id
1 'polypeptide(L)' 'GVAQMLFLQSDEECEVSYKDRGGKYQGQRGVTLPRT' A
#
# COMPACT_ATOMS: atom_id res chain seq x y z
N GLY A 1 9.63 15.92 -13.13
CA GLY A 1 8.82 14.78 -12.64
C GLY A 1 9.19 14.52 -11.19
N VAL A 2 8.23 14.15 -10.36
CA VAL A 2 8.48 13.86 -8.92
C VAL A 2 8.96 12.43 -8.72
N ALA A 3 8.33 11.46 -9.39
CA ALA A 3 8.71 10.04 -9.36
C ALA A 3 7.97 9.26 -10.46
N GLN A 4 8.33 7.98 -10.61
CA GLN A 4 7.62 6.99 -11.41
C GLN A 4 7.30 5.76 -10.54
N MET A 5 6.14 5.15 -10.79
CA MET A 5 5.79 3.88 -10.18
C MET A 5 6.20 2.72 -11.09
N LEU A 6 6.80 1.70 -10.51
CA LEU A 6 7.08 0.43 -11.17
C LEU A 6 6.25 -0.66 -10.48
N PHE A 7 5.58 -1.50 -11.26
CA PHE A 7 4.80 -2.61 -10.73
C PHE A 7 5.57 -3.91 -10.98
N LEU A 8 5.71 -4.71 -9.93
CA LEU A 8 6.35 -6.02 -9.96
C LEU A 8 5.28 -7.07 -9.66
N GLN A 9 5.31 -8.17 -10.39
CA GLN A 9 4.38 -9.28 -10.22
C GLN A 9 4.97 -10.31 -9.27
N SER A 10 4.13 -10.85 -8.37
CA SER A 10 4.45 -12.04 -7.59
C SER A 10 4.13 -13.30 -8.38
N ASP A 11 4.84 -14.37 -8.10
CA ASP A 11 4.56 -15.73 -8.57
C ASP A 11 3.35 -16.38 -7.89
N GLU A 12 2.91 -15.85 -6.74
CA GLU A 12 1.79 -16.37 -5.95
C GLU A 12 0.84 -15.26 -5.46
N GLU A 13 -0.39 -15.63 -5.10
CA GLU A 13 -1.34 -14.70 -4.47
C GLU A 13 -0.93 -14.36 -3.04
N CYS A 14 -1.24 -13.14 -2.58
CA CYS A 14 -0.96 -12.76 -1.20
C CYS A 14 -1.87 -13.53 -0.24
N GLU A 15 -1.29 -14.29 0.70
CA GLU A 15 -2.04 -14.97 1.78
C GLU A 15 -2.91 -14.00 2.60
N VAL A 16 -2.40 -12.79 2.87
CA VAL A 16 -3.13 -11.69 3.53
C VAL A 16 -2.80 -10.38 2.82
N SER A 17 -3.78 -9.79 2.14
CA SER A 17 -3.57 -8.51 1.44
C SER A 17 -3.43 -7.34 2.42
N TYR A 18 -2.91 -6.20 1.94
CA TYR A 18 -2.86 -4.97 2.75
C TYR A 18 -4.27 -4.51 3.20
N LYS A 19 -5.28 -4.80 2.38
CA LYS A 19 -6.69 -4.57 2.71
C LYS A 19 -7.14 -5.49 3.84
N ASP A 20 -6.86 -6.79 3.76
CA ASP A 20 -7.29 -7.77 4.77
C ASP A 20 -6.59 -7.55 6.11
N ARG A 21 -5.33 -7.07 6.08
CA ARG A 21 -4.59 -6.66 7.27
C ARG A 21 -5.21 -5.45 8.00
N GLY A 22 -6.15 -4.73 7.39
CA GLY A 22 -6.65 -3.46 7.93
C GLY A 22 -5.54 -2.42 7.99
N GLY A 23 -4.73 -2.33 6.91
CA GLY A 23 -3.54 -1.50 6.85
C GLY A 23 -3.75 -0.07 7.35
N LYS A 24 -2.82 0.41 8.18
CA LYS A 24 -2.86 1.71 8.88
C LYS A 24 -3.25 2.93 8.02
N TYR A 25 -2.91 2.87 6.73
CA TYR A 25 -3.09 3.94 5.74
C TYR A 25 -3.88 3.48 4.50
N GLN A 26 -4.66 2.40 4.61
CA GLN A 26 -5.57 1.99 3.54
C GLN A 26 -6.55 3.12 3.20
N GLY A 27 -6.62 3.51 1.93
CA GLY A 27 -7.51 4.59 1.47
C GLY A 27 -7.04 6.01 1.82
N GLN A 28 -5.77 6.20 2.14
CA GLN A 28 -5.19 7.53 2.40
C GLN A 28 -5.42 8.49 1.23
N ARG A 29 -5.78 9.73 1.57
CA ARG A 29 -5.90 10.86 0.62
C ARG A 29 -4.97 11.98 1.08
N GLY A 30 -4.12 12.47 0.18
CA GLY A 30 -3.14 13.51 0.49
C GLY A 30 -2.04 13.04 1.46
N VAL A 31 -1.41 13.99 2.14
CA VAL A 31 -0.29 13.75 3.07
C VAL A 31 -0.86 13.49 4.46
N THR A 32 -0.53 12.34 5.06
CA THR A 32 -0.98 11.94 6.40
C THR A 32 0.21 11.85 7.36
N LEU A 33 0.06 12.39 8.56
CA LEU A 33 1.06 12.28 9.62
C LEU A 33 1.14 10.83 10.16
N PRO A 34 2.28 10.43 10.75
CA PRO A 34 2.41 9.09 11.33
C PRO A 34 1.35 8.86 12.40
N ARG A 35 0.58 7.77 12.27
CA ARG A 35 -0.23 7.25 13.38
C ARG A 35 0.71 6.42 14.28
N THR A 36 0.42 6.21 15.56
CA THR A 36 1.12 5.21 16.40
C THR A 36 0.51 3.85 16.19
#